data_AF-A0A2S9GD71-F1
#
_entry.id   AF-A0A2S9GD71-F1
#
_cell.length_a   1.000
_cell.length_b   1.000
_cell.length_c   1.000
_cell.angle_alpha   90.00
_cell.angle_beta   90.00
_cell.angle_gamma   90.00
#
_symmetry.space_group_name_H-M   'P 1'
#
loop_
_entity.id
_entity.type
_entity.pdbx_description
1 polymer ?
#
loop_
_entity_poly.entity_id
_entity_poly.type
_entity_poly.pdbx_seq_one_letter_code
_entity_poly.pdbx_strand_id
1 'polypeptide(L)' 'MTSPIQTATATLHTNRGDIKIALFGNHAPKTVSNFVGLAQGTKEYSTENASGGSSGPFYDGVIFHRVIEG' A
#
# COMPACT_ATOMS: atom_id res chain seq x y z
N MET A 1 18.35 5.47 20.47
CA MET A 1 17.93 5.33 19.06
C MET A 1 17.23 4.00 18.91
N THR A 2 15.91 3.96 19.02
CA THR A 2 15.13 2.78 18.67
C THR A 2 14.26 3.18 17.50
N SER A 3 14.72 2.90 16.28
CA SER A 3 13.83 2.92 15.13
C SER A 3 12.64 2.00 15.44
N PRO A 4 11.40 2.41 15.12
CA PRO A 4 10.25 1.53 15.30
C PRO A 4 10.50 0.20 14.58
N ILE A 5 10.27 -0.92 15.27
CA ILE A 5 10.54 -2.25 14.72
C ILE A 5 9.61 -2.49 13.52
N GLN A 6 10.22 -2.74 12.36
CA GLN A 6 9.54 -3.17 11.14
C GLN A 6 8.87 -4.53 11.37
N THR A 7 7.61 -4.65 10.99
CA THR A 7 6.85 -5.91 11.08
C THR A 7 6.57 -6.54 9.72
N ALA A 8 6.64 -5.75 8.63
CA ALA A 8 6.45 -6.22 7.26
C ALA A 8 7.19 -5.31 6.26
N THR A 9 7.37 -5.80 5.03
CA THR A 9 7.90 -5.02 3.90
C THR A 9 6.87 -5.02 2.78
N ALA A 10 6.66 -3.87 2.15
CA ALA A 10 5.93 -3.76 0.90
C ALA A 10 6.86 -3.22 -0.20
N THR A 11 6.72 -3.74 -1.41
CA THR A 11 7.44 -3.22 -2.59
C THR A 11 6.42 -2.66 -3.56
N LEU A 12 6.55 -1.38 -3.91
CA LEU A 12 5.73 -0.75 -4.94
C LEU A 12 6.50 -0.83 -6.26
N HIS A 13 5.98 -1.63 -7.18
CA HIS A 13 6.50 -1.71 -8.54
C HIS A 13 5.87 -0.58 -9.36
N THR A 14 6.64 0.48 -9.62
CA THR A 14 6.16 1.62 -10.41
C THR A 14 6.83 1.65 -11.77
N ASN A 15 6.25 2.39 -12.72
CA ASN A 15 6.89 2.62 -14.02
C ASN A 15 8.19 3.45 -13.94
N ARG A 16 8.55 3.98 -12.78
CA ARG A 16 9.80 4.71 -12.51
C ARG A 16 10.77 3.93 -11.60
N GLY A 17 10.49 2.66 -11.34
CA GLY A 17 11.30 1.77 -10.51
C GLY A 17 10.61 1.31 -9.25
N ASP A 18 11.34 0.50 -8.48
CA ASP A 18 10.83 -0.14 -7.27
C ASP A 18 11.05 0.74 -6.03
N ILE A 19 10.03 0.81 -5.17
CA ILE A 19 10.12 1.49 -3.88
C ILE A 19 9.86 0.46 -2.77
N LYS A 20 10.87 0.21 -1.94
CA LYS A 20 10.75 -0.67 -0.77
C LYS A 20 10.36 0.12 0.45
N ILE A 21 9.27 -0.27 1.11
CA ILE A 21 8.68 0.41 2.26
C ILE A 21 8.66 -0.52 3.47
N ALA A 22 9.17 -0.02 4.60
CA ALA A 22 9.03 -0.67 5.89
C ALA A 22 7.69 -0.34 6.54
N LEU A 23 6.93 -1.37 6.93
CA LEU A 23 5.64 -1.22 7.59
C LEU A 23 5.77 -1.48 9.10
N PHE A 24 5.19 -0.61 9.91
CA PHE A 24 5.29 -0.63 11.38
C PHE A 24 3.97 -1.06 12.03
N GLY A 25 3.62 -2.33 11.88
CA GLY A 25 2.35 -2.89 12.36
C GLY A 25 2.18 -2.80 13.88
N ASN A 26 3.26 -2.83 14.66
CA ASN A 26 3.18 -2.65 16.11
C ASN A 26 2.75 -1.23 16.51
N HIS A 27 3.04 -0.23 15.68
CA HIS A 27 2.72 1.18 15.95
C HIS A 27 1.37 1.56 15.33
N ALA A 28 1.06 1.04 14.14
CA ALA A 28 -0.15 1.36 13.40
C ALA A 28 -0.83 0.08 12.85
N PRO A 29 -1.32 -0.83 13.72
CA PRO A 29 -1.77 -2.16 13.31
C PRO A 29 -2.96 -2.11 12.34
N LYS A 30 -3.95 -1.26 12.61
CA LYS A 30 -5.13 -1.11 11.75
C LYS A 30 -4.76 -0.54 10.38
N THR A 31 -3.87 0.45 10.34
CA THR A 31 -3.44 1.09 9.09
C THR A 31 -2.62 0.13 8.24
N VAL A 32 -1.67 -0.58 8.85
CA VAL A 32 -0.84 -1.57 8.15
C VAL A 32 -1.70 -2.72 7.63
N SER A 33 -2.61 -3.26 8.45
CA SER A 33 -3.54 -4.31 8.01
C SER A 33 -4.44 -3.85 6.86
N ASN A 34 -4.96 -2.61 6.93
CA ASN A 34 -5.75 -2.03 5.84
C ASN A 34 -4.93 -1.92 4.55
N PHE A 35 -3.73 -1.35 4.62
CA PHE A 35 -2.85 -1.17 3.48
C PHE A 35 -2.49 -2.51 2.82
N VAL A 36 -2.05 -3.49 3.61
CA VAL A 36 -1.69 -4.83 3.11
C VAL A 36 -2.90 -5.55 2.52
N GLY A 37 -4.06 -5.50 3.20
CA GLY A 37 -5.27 -6.17 2.72
C GLY A 37 -5.79 -5.60 1.40
N LEU A 38 -5.76 -4.28 1.22
CA LEU A 38 -6.09 -3.64 -0.05
C LEU A 38 -5.06 -3.97 -1.14
N ALA A 39 -3.77 -3.94 -0.81
CA ALA A 39 -2.69 -4.27 -1.76
C ALA A 39 -2.79 -5.70 -2.28
N GLN A 40 -3.16 -6.66 -1.44
CA GLN A 40 -3.32 -8.07 -1.83
C GLN A 40 -4.71 -8.40 -2.40
N GLY A 41 -5.67 -7.47 -2.31
CA GLY A 41 -7.06 -7.73 -2.69
C GLY A 41 -7.81 -8.68 -1.74
N THR A 42 -7.29 -8.91 -0.53
CA THR A 42 -7.91 -9.78 0.49
C THR A 42 -8.88 -9.03 1.39
N LYS A 43 -8.88 -7.70 1.32
CA LYS A 43 -9.82 -6.83 2.05
C LYS A 43 -11.01 -6.48 1.17
N GLU A 44 -12.21 -6.67 1.72
CA GLU A 44 -13.45 -6.20 1.10
C GLU A 44 -13.45 -4.67 0.94
N TYR A 45 -13.83 -4.21 -0.24
CA TYR A 45 -14.02 -2.81 -0.58
C TYR A 45 -15.27 -2.65 -1.45
N SER A 46 -15.98 -1.52 -1.31
CA SER A 46 -17.30 -1.32 -1.94
C SER A 46 -17.27 -0.48 -3.22
N THR A 47 -16.09 0.00 -3.62
CA THR A 47 -15.88 0.82 -4.83
C THR A 47 -15.04 0.05 -5.83
N GLU A 48 -15.00 0.51 -7.08
CA GLU A 48 -14.04 -0.03 -8.04
C GLU A 48 -12.59 0.25 -7.60
N ASN A 49 -11.71 -0.72 -7.85
CA ASN A 49 -10.27 -0.54 -7.72
C ASN A 49 -9.72 0.30 -8.88
N ALA A 50 -8.41 0.58 -8.86
CA ALA A 50 -7.81 1.43 -9.89
C ALA A 50 -7.81 0.83 -11.31
N SER A 51 -8.06 -0.47 -11.43
CA SER A 51 -8.26 -1.16 -12.71
C SER A 51 -9.73 -1.21 -13.16
N GLY A 52 -10.66 -0.60 -12.39
CA GLY A 52 -12.11 -0.60 -12.68
C GLY A 52 -12.85 -1.87 -12.24
N GLY A 53 -12.22 -2.74 -11.45
CA GLY A 53 -12.82 -3.99 -10.97
C GLY A 53 -13.39 -3.88 -9.55
N SER A 54 -14.35 -4.74 -9.21
CA SER A 54 -14.93 -4.83 -7.86
C SER A 54 -14.22 -5.83 -6.92
N SER A 55 -13.11 -6.45 -7.38
CA SER A 55 -12.32 -7.41 -6.60
C SER A 55 -10.86 -7.46 -7.11
N GLY A 56 -9.96 -8.03 -6.32
CA GLY A 56 -8.53 -8.11 -6.63
C GLY A 56 -7.68 -6.97 -6.02
N PRO A 57 -6.38 -6.92 -6.34
CA PRO A 57 -5.44 -5.92 -5.83
C PRO A 57 -5.93 -4.50 -6.05
N PHE A 58 -6.11 -3.74 -4.97
CA PHE A 58 -6.76 -2.43 -5.04
C PHE A 58 -5.88 -1.35 -5.70
N TYR A 59 -4.57 -1.42 -5.47
CA TYR A 59 -3.62 -0.38 -5.87
C TYR A 59 -3.03 -0.57 -7.27
N ASP A 60 -3.28 -1.69 -7.94
CA ASP A 60 -2.73 -1.96 -9.26
C ASP A 60 -3.34 -1.00 -10.29
N GLY A 61 -2.49 -0.17 -10.90
CA GLY A 61 -2.89 0.90 -11.82
C GLY A 61 -3.05 2.28 -11.16
N VAL A 62 -2.93 2.41 -9.83
CA VAL A 62 -2.99 3.71 -9.15
C VAL A 62 -1.83 4.62 -9.58
N ILE A 63 -2.14 5.88 -9.87
CA ILE A 63 -1.14 6.92 -10.16
C ILE A 63 -0.81 7.74 -8.92
N PHE A 64 0.42 8.27 -8.87
CA PHE A 64 0.77 9.38 -7.99
C PHE A 64 0.25 10.69 -8.60
N HIS A 65 -1.01 11.04 -8.32
CA HIS A 65 -1.70 12.18 -8.92
C HIS A 65 -1.19 13.56 -8.46
N ARG A 66 -0.41 13.60 -7.38
CA ARG A 66 0.13 14.84 -6.80
C ARG A 66 1.61 14.68 -6.47
N VAL A 67 2.42 15.58 -7.01
CA VAL A 67 3.86 15.71 -6.73
C VAL A 67 4.16 17.18 -6.46
N ILE A 68 4.83 17.45 -5.34
CA ILE A 68 5.31 18.78 -4.95
C ILE A 68 6.80 18.61 -4.67
N GLU A 69 7.62 19.44 -5.28
CA GLU A 69 9.05 19.45 -5.01
C GLU A 69 9.31 19.90 -3.56
N GLY A 70 10.15 19.14 -2.87
CA GLY A 70 10.42 19.28 -1.43
C GLY A 70 11.71 20.02 -1.14
#